data_AF-W4M5C9-F1
#
_entry.id   AF-W4M5C9-F1
#
_cell.length_a   1.000
_cell.length_b   1.000
_cell.length_c   1.000
_cell.angle_alpha   90.00
_cell.angle_beta   90.00
_cell.angle_gamma   90.00
#
_symmetry.space_group_name_H-M   'P 1'
#
loop_
_entity.id
_entity.type
_entity.pdbx_description
1 polymer ?
#
loop_
_entity_poly.entity_id
_entity_poly.type
_entity_poly.pdbx_seq_one_letter_code
_entity_poly.pdbx_strand_id
1 'polypeptide(L)' 'MILETPRTMVRGWRETDIPAYTRMVADPDVMRFIGDGSVETSTEAADFARAMQHQSQERGWIR' A
#
# COMPACT_ATOMS: atom_id res chain seq x y z
N MET A 1 -14.33 -6.12 0.20
CA MET A 1 -15.04 -4.99 0.85
C MET A 1 -14.53 -3.67 0.30
N ILE A 2 -15.41 -2.69 0.08
CA ILE A 2 -15.11 -1.34 -0.40
C ILE A 2 -15.79 -0.33 0.54
N LEU A 3 -15.08 0.73 0.93
CA LEU A 3 -15.60 1.88 1.67
C LEU A 3 -15.53 3.12 0.77
N GLU A 4 -16.67 3.74 0.50
CA GLU A 4 -16.78 4.89 -0.40
C GLU A 4 -17.19 6.15 0.35
N THR A 5 -16.65 7.29 -0.10
CA THR A 5 -17.07 8.64 0.26
C THR A 5 -17.31 9.43 -1.04
N PRO A 6 -17.86 10.66 -0.99
CA PRO A 6 -18.10 11.44 -2.20
C PRO A 6 -16.87 11.71 -3.07
N ARG A 7 -15.65 11.63 -2.51
CA ARG A 7 -14.39 11.93 -3.23
C ARG A 7 -13.37 10.81 -3.23
N THR A 8 -13.58 9.74 -2.46
CA THR A 8 -12.57 8.69 -2.28
C THR A 8 -13.20 7.31 -2.16
N MET A 9 -12.44 6.31 -2.55
CA MET A 9 -12.76 4.90 -2.37
C MET A 9 -11.57 4.21 -1.70
N VAL A 10 -11.83 3.48 -0.63
CA VAL A 10 -10.88 2.59 0.02
C VAL A 10 -11.28 1.15 -0.29
N ARG A 11 -10.35 0.37 -0.84
CA ARG A 11 -10.55 -1.01 -1.27
C ARG A 11 -9.29 -1.81 -0.99
N GLY A 12 -9.37 -3.13 -1.17
CA GLY A 12 -8.18 -3.99 -1.09
C GLY A 12 -7.13 -3.67 -2.15
N TRP A 13 -5.90 -3.99 -1.77
CA TRP A 13 -4.71 -3.95 -2.62
C TRP A 13 -4.88 -4.81 -3.89
N ARG A 14 -4.37 -4.30 -5.00
CA ARG A 14 -4.28 -4.97 -6.29
C ARG A 14 -2.86 -4.80 -6.84
N GLU A 15 -2.41 -5.73 -7.69
CA GLU A 15 -1.10 -5.64 -8.36
C GLU A 15 -0.94 -4.32 -9.14
N THR A 16 -2.03 -3.78 -9.69
CA THR A 16 -2.00 -2.50 -10.41
C THR A 16 -1.73 -1.27 -9.53
N ASP A 17 -1.82 -1.39 -8.21
CA ASP A 17 -1.53 -0.30 -7.27
C ASP A 17 -0.03 -0.16 -6.99
N ILE A 18 0.74 -1.23 -7.19
CA ILE A 18 2.16 -1.31 -6.82
C ILE A 18 2.97 -0.15 -7.43
N PRO A 19 2.88 0.17 -8.73
CA PRO A 19 3.69 1.26 -9.31
C PRO A 19 3.39 2.64 -8.70
N ALA A 20 2.15 2.89 -8.27
CA ALA A 20 1.80 4.15 -7.61
C ALA A 20 2.30 4.17 -6.17
N TYR A 21 2.16 3.06 -5.45
CA TYR A 21 2.67 2.90 -4.09
C TYR A 21 4.20 3.02 -4.04
N THR A 22 4.93 2.31 -4.90
CA THR A 22 6.40 2.38 -5.01
C THR A 22 6.90 3.81 -5.17
N ARG A 23 6.25 4.63 -6.01
CA ARG A 23 6.66 6.04 -6.17
C ARG A 23 6.47 6.86 -4.90
N MET A 24 5.43 6.57 -4.11
CA MET A 24 5.16 7.28 -2.85
C MET A 24 6.18 6.91 -1.78
N VAL A 25 6.53 5.63 -1.65
CA VAL A 25 7.49 5.16 -0.63
C VAL A 25 8.96 5.34 -1.05
N ALA A 26 9.23 5.64 -2.31
CA ALA A 26 10.55 6.05 -2.79
C ALA A 26 10.83 7.55 -2.57
N ASP A 27 9.83 8.34 -2.15
CA ASP A 27 9.95 9.78 -1.96
C ASP A 27 10.47 10.11 -0.54
N PRO A 28 11.66 10.71 -0.39
CA PRO A 28 12.21 11.05 0.92
C PRO A 28 11.40 12.11 1.66
N ASP A 29 10.68 13.00 0.97
CA ASP A 29 9.83 14.00 1.62
C ASP A 29 8.59 13.37 2.26
N VAL A 30 8.12 12.24 1.71
CA VAL A 30 7.08 11.42 2.30
C VAL A 30 7.65 10.59 3.45
N MET A 31 8.72 9.84 3.18
CA MET A 31 9.23 8.83 4.10
C MET A 31 9.92 9.38 5.33
N ARG A 32 10.41 10.64 5.33
CA ARG A 32 11.06 11.26 6.51
C ARG A 32 10.22 11.24 7.80
N PHE A 33 8.91 11.02 7.71
CA PHE A 33 8.00 10.93 8.84
C PHE A 33 7.58 9.48 9.20
N ILE A 34 8.02 8.49 8.43
CA ILE A 34 7.59 7.10 8.51
C ILE A 34 8.77 6.23 8.93
N GLY A 35 8.59 5.39 9.96
CA GLY A 35 9.63 4.49 10.44
C GLY A 35 10.89 5.26 10.89
N ASP A 36 12.03 4.93 10.30
CA ASP A 36 13.32 5.57 10.54
C ASP A 36 13.67 6.67 9.52
N GLY A 37 12.76 6.98 8.59
CA GLY A 37 12.96 7.98 7.55
C GLY A 37 13.55 7.45 6.24
N SER A 38 13.93 6.16 6.18
CA SER A 38 14.48 5.55 4.97
C SER A 38 13.42 5.36 3.89
N VAL A 39 13.81 5.56 2.62
CA VAL A 39 12.95 5.25 1.47
C VAL A 39 12.94 3.76 1.17
N GLU A 40 11.84 3.26 0.63
CA GLU A 40 11.71 1.85 0.22
C GLU A 40 12.08 1.66 -1.25
N THR A 41 12.66 0.49 -1.54
CA THR A 41 12.90 0.02 -2.91
C THR A 41 11.62 -0.49 -3.58
N SER A 42 11.65 -0.65 -4.90
CA SER A 42 10.53 -1.23 -5.64
C SER A 42 10.18 -2.64 -5.21
N THR A 43 11.17 -3.43 -4.79
CA THR A 43 10.96 -4.81 -4.34
C THR A 43 10.28 -4.84 -2.98
N GLU A 44 10.76 -4.05 -2.01
CA GLU A 44 10.15 -3.93 -0.69
C GLU A 44 8.69 -3.45 -0.78
N ALA A 45 8.44 -2.43 -1.60
CA ALA A 45 7.10 -1.92 -1.82
C ALA A 45 6.14 -2.97 -2.41
N ALA A 46 6.62 -3.79 -3.36
CA ALA A 46 5.82 -4.86 -3.98
C ALA A 46 5.53 -6.00 -2.98
N ASP A 47 6.53 -6.40 -2.21
CA ASP A 47 6.39 -7.45 -1.20
C ASP A 47 5.42 -7.03 -0.09
N PHE A 48 5.50 -5.77 0.35
CA PHE A 48 4.55 -5.21 1.32
C PHE A 48 3.11 -5.23 0.78
N ALA A 49 2.88 -4.75 -0.45
CA ALA A 49 1.54 -4.71 -1.03
C ALA A 49 0.92 -6.10 -1.16
N ARG A 50 1.71 -7.10 -1.56
CA ARG A 50 1.28 -8.51 -1.65
C ARG A 50 1.01 -9.12 -0.28
N ALA A 51 1.86 -8.85 0.70
CA ALA A 51 1.65 -9.29 2.09
C ALA A 51 0.34 -8.71 2.65
N MET A 52 0.08 -7.43 2.41
CA MET A 52 -1.17 -6.78 2.81
C MET A 52 -2.39 -7.37 2.10
N GLN A 53 -2.28 -7.68 0.81
CA GLN A 53 -3.34 -8.35 0.06
C GLN A 53 -3.66 -9.72 0.67
N HIS A 54 -2.63 -10.54 0.94
CA HIS A 54 -2.77 -11.87 1.53
C HIS A 54 -3.39 -11.80 2.93
N GLN A 55 -2.84 -10.97 3.81
CA GLN A 55 -3.34 -10.80 5.17
C GLN A 55 -4.81 -10.35 5.19
N SER A 56 -5.20 -9.47 4.27
CA SER A 56 -6.58 -8.98 4.16
C SER A 56 -7.56 -10.10 3.76
N GLN A 57 -7.12 -11.04 2.93
CA GLN A 57 -7.89 -12.22 2.55
C GLN A 57 -8.00 -13.22 3.70
N GLU A 58 -6.88 -13.54 4.35
CA GLU A 58 -6.84 -14.47 5.49
C GLU A 58 -7.72 -14.00 6.66
N ARG A 59 -7.71 -12.69 6.94
CA ARG A 59 -8.49 -12.10 8.03
C ARG A 59 -9.93 -11.77 7.65
N GLY A 60 -10.32 -11.98 6.38
CA GLY A 60 -11.66 -11.68 5.89
C GLY A 60 -12.02 -10.20 5.89
N TRP A 61 -11.05 -9.30 6.06
CA TRP A 61 -11.26 -7.84 6.00
C TRP A 61 -11.72 -7.40 4.63
N ILE A 62 -11.28 -8.13 3.61
CA ILE A 62 -11.59 -7.85 2.22
C ILE A 62 -11.98 -9.17 1.57
N ARG A 63 -13.28 -9.39 1.46
CA ARG A 63 -13.89 -10.40 0.58
C ARG A 63 -13.99 -9.89 -0.85
#